data_AF-A0A853D3A0-F1
#
_entry.id   AF-A0A853D3A0-F1
#
_cell.length_a   1.000
_cell.length_b   1.000
_cell.length_c   1.000
_cell.angle_alpha   90.00
_cell.angle_beta   90.00
_cell.angle_gamma   90.00
#
_symmetry.space_group_name_H-M   'P 1'
#
loop_
_entity.id
_entity.type
_entity.pdbx_description
1 polymer ?
#
loop_
_entity_poly.entity_id
_entity_poly.type
_entity_poly.pdbx_seq_one_letter_code
_entity_poly.pdbx_strand_id
1 'polypeptide(L)'
;MELEKNDSLVLNICKVLIRSTDDVVDIPSLQKIYHTPSMISFTKSTTETADGTLINKNLRLSYPGLSESDFSKFNKLTKGVYQVYIELEDGKVFEVASSQLPMSCSTSFDISRGHELVLSSTSPEELIYLGSNVPGEEPIAEQKVFNYDFDFNL
;
A
#
# COMPACT_ATOMS: atom_id res chain seq x y z
N MET A 1 26.13 -9.96 22.46
CA MET A 1 25.46 -9.88 21.14
C MET A 1 24.00 -9.62 21.46
N GLU A 2 23.62 -8.36 21.56
CA GLU A 2 22.22 -7.98 21.75
C GLU A 2 21.51 -8.20 20.43
N LEU A 3 20.51 -9.08 20.44
CA LEU A 3 19.58 -9.22 19.33
C LEU A 3 18.70 -7.97 19.38
N GLU A 4 18.95 -7.01 18.49
CA GLU A 4 18.03 -5.90 18.29
C GLU A 4 16.63 -6.46 18.00
N LYS A 5 15.63 -5.86 18.65
CA LYS A 5 14.23 -6.21 18.45
C LYS A 5 13.93 -5.98 16.97
N ASN A 6 13.64 -7.05 16.24
CA ASN A 6 13.27 -6.93 14.84
C ASN A 6 11.85 -6.37 14.78
N ASP A 7 11.73 -5.04 14.77
CA ASP A 7 10.45 -4.32 14.68
C ASP A 7 9.85 -4.37 13.26
N SER A 8 10.52 -5.04 12.32
CA SER A 8 9.99 -5.27 10.97
C SER A 8 8.94 -6.38 11.02
N LEU A 9 7.68 -5.98 11.05
CA LEU A 9 6.55 -6.88 10.85
C LEU A 9 6.56 -7.34 9.38
N VAL A 10 7.13 -8.52 9.11
CA VAL A 10 7.04 -9.15 7.77
C VAL A 10 5.61 -9.66 7.62
N LEU A 11 4.80 -8.90 6.90
CA LEU A 11 3.44 -9.29 6.54
C LEU A 11 3.47 -9.98 5.18
N ASN A 12 2.93 -11.20 5.10
CA ASN A 12 2.68 -11.90 3.83
C ASN A 12 1.48 -11.23 3.14
N ILE A 13 1.70 -10.05 2.58
CA ILE A 13 0.66 -9.26 1.92
C ILE A 13 0.41 -9.85 0.54
N CYS A 14 -0.83 -10.25 0.27
CA CYS A 14 -1.24 -10.75 -1.05
C CYS A 14 -1.97 -9.68 -1.87
N LYS A 15 -2.63 -8.71 -1.21
CA LYS A 15 -3.40 -7.67 -1.87
C LYS A 15 -3.25 -6.31 -1.19
N VAL A 16 -3.17 -5.26 -2.00
CA VAL A 16 -3.18 -3.86 -1.55
C VAL A 16 -4.33 -3.14 -2.23
N LEU A 17 -5.13 -2.45 -1.43
CA LEU A 17 -6.28 -1.69 -1.89
C LEU A 17 -6.04 -0.22 -1.58
N ILE A 18 -6.18 0.63 -2.59
CA ILE A 18 -6.02 2.07 -2.42
C ILE A 18 -7.25 2.83 -2.90
N ARG A 19 -7.54 3.92 -2.20
CA ARG A 19 -8.57 4.89 -2.58
C ARG A 19 -8.02 6.29 -2.42
N SER A 20 -8.12 7.10 -3.47
CA SER A 20 -7.71 8.50 -3.42
C SER A 20 -8.57 9.23 -2.38
N THR A 21 -7.95 10.01 -1.51
CA THR A 21 -8.70 10.93 -0.63
C THR A 21 -9.02 12.25 -1.31
N ASP A 22 -8.34 12.57 -2.42
CA ASP A 22 -8.72 13.68 -3.27
C ASP A 22 -9.93 13.25 -4.11
N ASP A 23 -11.04 13.97 -3.98
CA ASP A 23 -12.40 13.62 -4.47
C ASP A 23 -12.52 13.38 -5.99
N VAL A 24 -11.46 13.59 -6.78
CA VAL A 24 -11.55 13.59 -8.23
C VAL A 24 -10.26 13.09 -8.88
N VAL A 25 -9.93 11.82 -8.71
CA VAL A 25 -9.13 11.12 -9.74
C VAL A 25 -9.73 9.74 -9.93
N ASP A 26 -10.74 9.64 -10.81
CA ASP A 26 -10.91 8.42 -11.59
C ASP A 26 -9.62 8.26 -12.38
N ILE A 27 -8.67 7.51 -11.82
CA ILE A 27 -7.49 7.09 -12.56
C ILE A 27 -8.07 6.20 -13.69
N PRO A 28 -7.92 6.59 -14.97
CA PRO A 28 -8.44 5.81 -16.09
C PRO A 28 -8.02 4.36 -15.92
N SER A 29 -8.94 3.42 -16.21
CA SER A 29 -8.74 1.97 -16.03
C SER A 29 -7.28 1.59 -16.29
N LEU A 30 -6.56 1.27 -15.22
CA LEU A 30 -5.17 0.89 -15.32
C LEU A 30 -5.09 -0.34 -16.22
N GLN A 31 -4.11 -0.37 -17.13
CA GLN A 31 -3.85 -1.60 -17.88
C GLN A 31 -3.48 -2.71 -16.90
N LYS A 32 -3.86 -3.96 -17.21
CA LYS A 32 -3.60 -5.14 -16.36
C LYS A 32 -2.14 -5.24 -15.89
N ILE A 33 -1.18 -4.80 -16.71
CA ILE A 33 0.25 -4.76 -16.37
C ILE A 33 0.60 -3.92 -15.13
N TYR A 34 -0.26 -2.96 -14.75
CA TYR A 34 -0.07 -2.12 -13.56
C TYR A 34 -0.73 -2.71 -12.30
N HIS A 35 -1.57 -3.74 -12.43
CA HIS A 35 -2.29 -4.36 -11.30
C HIS A 35 -1.48 -5.44 -10.57
N THR A 36 -0.51 -6.06 -11.25
CA THR A 36 0.23 -7.21 -10.70
C THR A 36 1.67 -6.81 -10.39
N PRO A 37 1.97 -6.35 -9.15
CA PRO A 37 3.34 -6.12 -8.72
C PRO A 37 4.09 -7.44 -8.60
N SER A 38 5.42 -7.43 -8.81
CA SER A 38 6.28 -8.59 -8.54
C SER A 38 6.70 -8.72 -7.08
N MET A 39 6.53 -7.68 -6.28
CA MET A 39 6.78 -7.71 -4.85
C MET A 39 5.94 -6.66 -4.13
N ILE A 40 5.37 -7.04 -2.99
CA ILE A 40 4.73 -6.13 -2.05
C ILE A 40 5.52 -6.21 -0.74
N SER A 41 5.95 -5.06 -0.24
CA SER A 41 6.75 -4.94 0.98
C SER A 41 6.13 -3.88 1.87
N PHE A 42 5.90 -4.21 3.14
CA PHE A 42 5.43 -3.26 4.13
C PHE A 42 6.41 -3.22 5.30
N THR A 43 6.76 -2.01 5.71
CA THR A 43 7.52 -1.79 6.93
C THR A 43 6.78 -0.81 7.82
N LYS A 44 6.84 -1.09 9.12
CA LYS A 44 6.35 -0.24 10.18
C LYS A 44 7.51 -0.01 11.14
N SER A 45 7.76 1.22 11.52
CA SER A 45 8.71 1.54 12.58
C SER A 45 8.16 2.60 13.50
N THR A 46 8.55 2.50 14.76
CA THR A 46 8.10 3.44 15.80
C THR A 46 9.25 4.39 16.13
N THR A 47 8.94 5.67 16.30
CA THR A 47 9.90 6.71 16.68
C THR A 47 9.33 7.51 17.83
N GLU A 48 10.09 7.56 18.93
CA GLU A 48 9.77 8.39 20.08
C GLU A 48 10.20 9.84 19.81
N THR A 49 9.30 10.79 20.02
CA THR A 49 9.56 12.23 19.88
C THR A 49 9.21 12.96 21.18
N ALA A 50 9.61 14.23 21.30
CA ALA A 50 9.28 15.04 22.46
C ALA A 50 7.76 15.22 22.66
N ASP A 51 6.99 15.11 21.57
CA ASP A 51 5.53 15.28 21.55
C ASP A 51 4.76 13.95 21.61
N GLY A 52 5.48 12.81 21.71
CA GLY A 52 4.92 11.46 21.81
C GLY A 52 5.45 10.48 20.76
N THR A 53 4.80 9.32 20.69
CA THR A 53 5.18 8.23 19.79
C THR A 53 4.61 8.46 18.39
N LEU A 54 5.47 8.39 17.36
CA LEU A 54 5.09 8.40 15.95
C LEU A 54 5.34 7.03 15.31
N ILE A 55 4.44 6.64 14.42
CA ILE A 55 4.52 5.39 13.68
C ILE A 55 4.73 5.74 12.21
N ASN A 56 5.88 5.33 11.69
CA ASN A 56 6.22 5.44 10.29
C ASN A 56 5.77 4.17 9.58
N LYS A 57 4.95 4.33 8.54
CA LYS A 57 4.43 3.24 7.72
C LYS A 57 4.94 3.44 6.29
N ASN A 58 5.53 2.41 5.70
CA ASN A 58 6.01 2.43 4.33
C ASN A 58 5.53 1.17 3.60
N LEU A 59 4.78 1.35 2.53
CA LEU A 59 4.30 0.29 1.66
C LEU A 59 4.91 0.47 0.27
N ARG A 60 5.55 -0.58 -0.23
CA ARG A 60 6.26 -0.60 -1.51
C ARG A 60 5.68 -1.69 -2.40
N LEU A 61 5.31 -1.30 -3.62
CA LEU A 61 4.90 -2.19 -4.70
C LEU A 61 5.96 -2.11 -5.80
N SER A 62 6.61 -3.23 -6.12
CA SER A 62 7.66 -3.27 -7.14
C SER A 62 7.13 -3.90 -8.44
N TYR A 63 7.52 -3.36 -9.59
CA TYR A 63 7.13 -3.81 -10.92
C TYR A 63 8.37 -4.02 -11.81
N PRO A 64 8.59 -5.23 -12.34
CA PRO A 64 9.65 -5.48 -13.29
C PRO A 64 9.10 -5.21 -14.70
N GLY A 65 9.67 -4.22 -15.39
CA GLY A 65 9.50 -4.13 -16.84
C GLY A 65 8.40 -3.20 -17.38
N LEU A 66 7.98 -2.16 -16.64
CA LEU A 66 7.29 -1.05 -17.29
C LEU A 66 8.24 -0.34 -18.26
N SER A 67 7.76 0.11 -19.41
CA SER A 67 8.52 1.03 -20.25
C SER A 67 8.60 2.40 -19.57
N GLU A 68 9.57 3.24 -19.92
CA GLU A 68 9.64 4.62 -19.40
C GLU A 68 8.35 5.41 -19.71
N SER A 69 7.74 5.15 -20.87
CA SER A 69 6.48 5.80 -21.28
C SER A 69 5.28 5.35 -20.43
N ASP A 70 5.24 4.08 -20.06
CA ASP A 70 4.20 3.49 -19.23
C ASP A 70 4.36 3.89 -17.77
N PHE A 71 5.60 3.94 -17.28
CA PHE A 71 5.93 4.49 -15.97
C PHE A 71 5.52 5.97 -15.85
N SER A 72 5.81 6.80 -16.85
CA SER A 72 5.43 8.21 -16.80
C SER A 72 3.91 8.40 -16.70
N LYS A 73 3.14 7.55 -17.40
CA LYS A 73 1.67 7.52 -17.25
C LYS A 73 1.29 7.04 -15.86
N PHE A 74 1.81 5.90 -15.43
CA PHE A 74 1.55 5.32 -14.12
C PHE A 74 1.84 6.31 -12.98
N ASN A 75 2.99 6.97 -12.98
CA ASN A 75 3.37 8.00 -12.01
C ASN A 75 2.38 9.18 -11.96
N LYS A 76 1.98 9.70 -13.12
CA LYS A 76 0.99 10.81 -13.17
C LYS A 76 -0.37 10.39 -12.61
N LEU A 77 -0.71 9.13 -12.81
CA LEU A 77 -1.96 8.52 -12.41
C LEU A 77 -2.01 8.22 -10.91
N THR A 78 -0.90 7.75 -10.34
CA THR A 78 -0.82 7.28 -8.95
C THR A 78 -0.27 8.30 -7.96
N LYS A 79 0.08 9.51 -8.41
CA LYS A 79 0.52 10.59 -7.51
C LYS A 79 -0.66 11.18 -6.77
N GLY A 80 -0.63 11.12 -5.44
CA GLY A 80 -1.70 11.63 -4.60
C GLY A 80 -1.58 11.16 -3.16
N VAL A 81 -2.67 11.34 -2.42
CA VAL A 81 -2.85 10.87 -1.04
C VAL A 81 -3.96 9.82 -1.01
N TYR A 82 -3.70 8.72 -0.31
CA TYR A 82 -4.53 7.52 -0.38
C TYR A 82 -4.89 6.99 0.99
N GLN A 83 -6.15 6.56 1.13
CA GLN A 83 -6.54 5.55 2.09
C GLN A 83 -6.01 4.19 1.61
N VAL A 84 -5.45 3.41 2.52
CA VAL A 84 -4.73 2.18 2.17
C VAL A 84 -5.15 1.04 3.07
N TYR A 85 -5.47 -0.09 2.46
CA TYR A 85 -5.72 -1.35 3.12
C TYR A 85 -4.81 -2.43 2.56
N ILE A 86 -4.46 -3.38 3.42
CA ILE A 86 -3.69 -4.57 3.04
C ILE A 86 -4.45 -5.80 3.45
N GLU A 87 -4.42 -6.81 2.59
CA GLU A 87 -4.89 -8.15 2.87
C GLU A 87 -3.70 -9.11 2.92
N LEU A 88 -3.70 -9.95 3.94
CA LEU A 88 -2.70 -11.00 4.12
C LEU A 88 -3.16 -12.29 3.43
N GLU A 89 -2.22 -13.19 3.16
CA GLU A 89 -2.51 -14.52 2.60
C GLU A 89 -3.53 -15.34 3.42
N ASP A 90 -3.63 -15.10 4.73
CA ASP A 90 -4.62 -15.74 5.62
C ASP A 90 -6.00 -15.05 5.61
N GLY A 91 -6.21 -14.09 4.70
CA GLY A 91 -7.45 -13.34 4.50
C GLY A 91 -7.66 -12.22 5.50
N LYS A 92 -6.74 -11.96 6.44
CA LYS A 92 -6.86 -10.83 7.38
C LYS A 92 -6.68 -9.51 6.65
N VAL A 93 -7.56 -8.56 6.98
CA VAL A 93 -7.58 -7.21 6.39
C VAL A 93 -7.22 -6.18 7.45
N PHE A 94 -6.29 -5.30 7.11
CA PHE A 94 -5.85 -4.19 7.95
C PHE A 94 -6.02 -2.86 7.22
N GLU A 95 -6.53 -1.85 7.93
CA GLU A 95 -6.39 -0.46 7.52
C GLU A 95 -5.00 0.04 7.91
N VAL A 96 -4.22 0.40 6.90
CA VAL A 96 -2.87 0.96 7.07
C VAL A 96 -2.95 2.47 7.23
N ALA A 97 -3.83 3.10 6.46
CA ALA A 97 -4.09 4.52 6.48
C ALA A 97 -5.55 4.81 6.20
N SER A 98 -6.12 5.74 6.96
CA SER A 98 -7.51 6.19 6.87
C SER A 98 -7.63 7.41 5.94
N SER A 99 -8.86 7.88 5.70
CA SER A 99 -9.07 9.13 4.96
C SER A 99 -8.65 10.37 5.75
N GLN A 100 -8.62 10.28 7.09
CA GLN A 100 -8.17 11.36 7.97
C GLN A 100 -6.64 11.43 8.06
N LEU A 101 -5.96 10.27 7.96
CA LEU A 101 -4.50 10.15 8.00
C LEU A 101 -4.00 9.32 6.81
N PRO A 102 -4.09 9.87 5.57
CA PRO A 102 -3.75 9.15 4.36
C PRO A 102 -2.24 8.96 4.18
N MET A 103 -1.85 7.97 3.36
CA MET A 103 -0.48 7.84 2.89
C MET A 103 -0.25 8.68 1.63
N SER A 104 0.89 9.36 1.58
CA SER A 104 1.35 10.01 0.35
C SER A 104 1.99 8.97 -0.57
N CYS A 105 1.56 8.94 -1.83
CA CYS A 105 2.11 8.07 -2.86
C CYS A 105 3.18 8.81 -3.67
N SER A 106 4.27 8.10 -3.92
CA SER A 106 5.33 8.49 -4.84
C SER A 106 5.70 7.30 -5.70
N THR A 107 6.30 7.55 -6.86
CA THR A 107 6.86 6.48 -7.68
C THR A 107 8.34 6.76 -7.96
N SER A 108 9.12 5.70 -8.10
CA SER A 108 10.52 5.77 -8.50
C SER A 108 10.83 4.77 -9.60
N PHE A 109 11.75 5.15 -10.47
CA PHE A 109 12.29 4.29 -11.52
C PHE A 109 13.79 4.10 -11.30
N ASP A 110 14.22 2.85 -11.28
CA ASP A 110 15.63 2.47 -11.23
C ASP A 110 15.87 1.39 -12.29
N ILE A 111 16.77 1.64 -13.24
CA ILE A 111 17.08 0.72 -14.34
C ILE A 111 17.54 -0.65 -13.82
N SER A 112 18.17 -0.70 -12.64
CA SER A 112 18.68 -1.93 -12.02
C SER A 112 17.66 -2.64 -11.12
N ARG A 113 16.68 -1.91 -10.56
CA ARG A 113 15.70 -2.45 -9.59
C ARG A 113 14.26 -2.50 -10.10
N GLY A 114 14.00 -1.92 -11.27
CA GLY A 114 12.67 -1.79 -11.85
C GLY A 114 11.94 -0.53 -11.38
N HIS A 115 10.61 -0.61 -11.38
CA HIS A 115 9.74 0.50 -10.99
C HIS A 115 9.14 0.23 -9.63
N GLU A 116 8.99 1.27 -8.83
CA GLU A 116 8.38 1.15 -7.50
C GLU A 116 7.31 2.21 -7.31
N LEU A 117 6.21 1.79 -6.69
CA LEU A 117 5.22 2.66 -6.08
C LEU A 117 5.44 2.59 -4.56
N VAL A 118 5.65 3.74 -3.94
CA VAL A 118 5.93 3.87 -2.51
C VAL A 118 4.87 4.76 -1.88
N LEU A 119 4.07 4.17 -1.00
CA LEU A 119 3.14 4.87 -0.12
C LEU A 119 3.80 5.04 1.25
N SER A 120 3.79 6.26 1.78
CA SER A 120 4.39 6.54 3.09
C SER A 120 3.50 7.45 3.94
N SER A 121 3.47 7.20 5.24
CA SER A 121 2.85 8.07 6.23
C SER A 121 3.60 8.02 7.55
N THR A 122 3.58 9.14 8.26
CA THR A 122 4.00 9.21 9.67
C THR A 122 2.81 9.72 10.47
N SER A 123 2.31 8.93 11.41
CA SER A 123 1.14 9.28 12.21
C SER A 123 1.19 8.67 13.61
N PRO A 124 0.41 9.16 14.59
CA PRO A 124 0.36 8.54 15.91
C PRO A 124 -0.48 7.25 15.94
N GLU A 125 -1.15 6.90 14.83
CA GLU A 125 -2.10 5.78 14.79
C GLU A 125 -1.45 4.49 14.30
N GLU A 126 -1.76 3.38 14.98
CA GLU A 126 -1.37 2.02 14.60
C GLU A 126 -2.13 1.51 13.37
N LEU A 127 -1.84 0.27 12.96
CA LEU A 127 -2.67 -0.49 12.02
C LEU A 127 -4.01 -0.87 12.68
N ILE A 128 -5.12 -0.72 11.96
CA ILE A 128 -6.44 -1.11 12.46
C ILE A 128 -6.83 -2.45 11.82
N TYR A 129 -7.05 -3.48 12.64
CA TYR A 129 -7.58 -4.75 12.17
C TYR A 129 -9.08 -4.63 11.88
N LEU A 130 -9.50 -4.94 10.65
CA LEU A 130 -10.91 -4.86 10.25
C LEU A 130 -11.65 -6.19 10.32
N GLY A 131 -10.92 -7.30 10.26
CA GLY A 131 -11.52 -8.64 10.18
C GLY A 131 -10.78 -9.54 9.20
N SER A 132 -11.39 -10.67 8.87
CA SER A 132 -10.90 -11.63 7.89
C SER A 132 -11.95 -11.82 6.79
N ASN A 133 -11.51 -11.85 5.54
CA ASN A 133 -12.34 -12.25 4.43
C ASN A 133 -12.67 -13.75 4.57
N VAL A 134 -13.96 -14.09 4.48
CA VAL A 134 -14.44 -15.47 4.58
C VAL A 134 -14.84 -15.94 3.17
N PRO A 135 -14.42 -17.13 2.73
CA PRO A 135 -14.85 -17.67 1.44
C PRO A 135 -16.37 -17.76 1.33
N GLY A 136 -16.94 -17.12 0.31
CA GLY A 136 -18.39 -17.10 0.07
C GLY A 136 -19.13 -15.89 0.65
N GLU A 137 -18.44 -14.99 1.34
CA GLU A 137 -18.96 -13.68 1.75
C GLU A 137 -18.38 -12.56 0.88
N GLU A 138 -19.07 -11.41 0.82
CA GLU A 138 -18.51 -10.22 0.18
C GLU A 138 -17.24 -9.78 0.94
N PRO A 139 -16.09 -9.60 0.25
CA PRO A 139 -14.87 -9.15 0.87
C PRO A 139 -15.07 -7.82 1.61
N ILE A 140 -14.44 -7.68 2.78
CA ILE A 140 -14.48 -6.45 3.59
C ILE A 140 -14.03 -5.23 2.77
N ALA A 141 -13.12 -5.48 1.83
CA ALA A 141 -12.66 -4.53 0.84
C ALA A 141 -13.77 -4.03 -0.10
N GLU A 142 -14.56 -4.92 -0.68
CA GLU A 142 -15.54 -4.59 -1.70
C GLU A 142 -16.72 -3.78 -1.14
N GLN A 143 -16.96 -3.88 0.16
CA GLN A 143 -17.95 -3.07 0.88
C GLN A 143 -17.59 -1.57 0.99
N LYS A 144 -16.32 -1.19 0.79
CA LYS A 144 -15.83 0.19 1.01
C LYS A 144 -15.55 1.02 -0.24
N VAL A 145 -15.89 0.52 -1.45
CA VAL A 145 -15.69 1.21 -2.75
C VAL A 145 -14.25 1.72 -2.89
N PHE A 146 -13.33 0.82 -3.24
CA PHE A 146 -11.94 1.16 -3.56
C PHE A 146 -11.79 1.50 -5.03
N ASN A 147 -10.85 2.41 -5.31
CA ASN A 147 -10.59 2.80 -6.68
C ASN A 147 -9.66 1.80 -7.38
N TYR A 148 -8.73 1.15 -6.65
CA TYR A 148 -7.77 0.20 -7.24
C TYR A 148 -7.39 -0.92 -6.28
N ASP A 149 -7.17 -2.10 -6.85
CA ASP A 149 -6.54 -3.23 -6.23
C ASP A 149 -5.24 -3.63 -6.95
N PHE A 150 -4.22 -3.89 -6.14
CA PHE A 150 -2.97 -4.51 -6.58
C PHE A 150 -2.90 -5.90 -5.97
N ASP A 151 -2.99 -6.91 -6.82
CA ASP A 151 -3.16 -8.31 -6.43
C ASP A 151 -1.99 -9.13 -6.97
N PHE A 152 -1.37 -9.89 -6.08
CA PHE A 152 -0.26 -10.77 -6.41
C PHE A 152 -0.69 -12.09 -7.07
N ASN A 153 -1.96 -12.48 -6.92
CA ASN A 153 -2.49 -13.81 -7.27
C ASN A 153 -3.25 -13.86 -8.62
N LEU A 154 -3.18 -12.81 -9.44
CA LEU A 154 -3.89 -12.69 -10.73
C LEU A 154 -3.26 -13.42 -11.93
#